data_AF-A0A2E2ZMZ4-F1
#
_entry.id   AF-A0A2E2ZMZ4-F1
#
_cell.length_a   1.000
_cell.length_b   1.000
_cell.length_c   1.000
_cell.angle_alpha   90.00
_cell.angle_beta   90.00
_cell.angle_gamma   90.00
#
_symmetry.space_group_name_H-M   'P 1'
#
loop_
_entity.id
_entity.type
_entity.pdbx_description
1 polymer ?
#
loop_
_entity_poly.entity_id
_entity_poly.type
_entity_poly.pdbx_seq_one_letter_code
_entity_poly.pdbx_strand_id
1 'polypeptide(L)'
;MQLAELQAKTDQELFDFALEEELVEEGPLPKRMDILRKLFKFYTDREENVDACGILSILNDGYGFLRQNSDQRGAGDVYVSQSQ
;
A
#
# COMPACT_ATOMS: atom_id res chain seq x y z
N MET A 1 -4.91 -6.14 8.58
CA MET A 1 -3.85 -5.10 8.55
C MET A 1 -4.35 -3.87 7.81
N GLN A 2 -4.10 -2.65 8.32
CA GLN A 2 -4.52 -1.43 7.61
C GLN A 2 -3.46 -0.95 6.62
N LEU A 3 -3.87 -0.71 5.37
CA LEU A 3 -3.03 -0.17 4.31
C LEU A 3 -2.37 1.17 4.71
N ALA A 4 -3.10 2.00 5.46
CA ALA A 4 -2.61 3.28 5.96
C ALA A 4 -1.43 3.17 6.90
N GLU A 5 -1.38 2.13 7.72
CA GLU A 5 -0.28 1.94 8.66
C GLU A 5 1.04 1.67 7.93
N LEU A 6 1.00 0.83 6.88
CA LEU A 6 2.17 0.57 6.03
C LEU A 6 2.57 1.82 5.22
N GLN A 7 1.59 2.56 4.69
CA GLN A 7 1.88 3.76 3.90
C GLN A 7 2.39 4.94 4.75
N ALA A 8 2.09 4.98 6.05
CA ALA A 8 2.56 6.00 6.97
C ALA A 8 4.00 5.76 7.48
N LYS A 9 4.48 4.50 7.43
CA LYS A 9 5.86 4.15 7.84
C LYS A 9 6.90 4.78 6.94
N THR A 10 8.06 5.11 7.50
CA THR A 10 9.22 5.58 6.75
C THR A 10 9.81 4.48 5.86
N ASP A 11 10.61 4.86 4.87
CA ASP A 11 11.28 3.89 3.98
C ASP A 11 12.19 2.94 4.75
N GLN A 12 12.85 3.44 5.80
CA GLN A 12 13.71 2.65 6.66
C GLN A 12 12.90 1.62 7.46
N GLU A 13 11.82 2.05 8.12
CA GLU A 13 10.95 1.12 8.85
C GLU A 13 10.38 0.03 7.93
N LEU A 14 9.92 0.40 6.73
CA LEU A 14 9.42 -0.58 5.77
C LEU A 14 10.50 -1.56 5.33
N PHE A 15 11.74 -1.10 5.16
CA PHE A 15 12.87 -1.96 4.84
C PHE A 15 13.19 -2.93 5.98
N ASP A 16 13.25 -2.42 7.22
CA ASP A 16 13.52 -3.23 8.40
C ASP A 16 12.43 -4.31 8.60
N PHE A 17 11.14 -3.94 8.48
CA PHE A 17 10.04 -4.91 8.49
C PHE A 17 10.15 -5.96 7.38
N ALA A 18 10.53 -5.55 6.16
CA ALA A 18 10.69 -6.47 5.06
C ALA A 18 11.92 -7.39 5.23
N LEU A 19 12.94 -6.94 5.96
CA LEU A 19 14.12 -7.74 6.30
C LEU A 19 13.77 -8.78 7.36
N GLU A 20 13.02 -8.39 8.40
CA GLU A 20 12.54 -9.30 9.46
C GLU A 20 11.68 -10.44 8.90
N GLU A 21 10.85 -10.14 7.90
CA GLU A 21 9.98 -11.13 7.23
C GLU A 21 10.66 -11.84 6.04
N GLU A 22 11.98 -11.70 5.87
CA GLU A 22 12.79 -12.32 4.81
C GLU A 22 12.30 -12.00 3.37
N LEU A 23 11.64 -10.85 3.18
CA LEU A 23 11.12 -10.39 1.89
C LEU A 23 12.18 -9.66 1.04
N VAL A 24 13.22 -9.14 1.69
CA VAL A 24 14.35 -8.44 1.06
C VAL A 24 15.66 -8.92 1.69
N GLU A 25 16.76 -8.79 0.95
CA GLU A 25 18.10 -9.12 1.42
C GLU A 25 18.83 -7.85 1.91
N GLU A 26 19.81 -8.02 2.80
CA GLU A 26 20.71 -6.93 3.20
C GLU A 26 21.47 -6.41 1.97
N GLY A 27 21.13 -5.19 1.53
CA GLY A 27 21.59 -4.63 0.28
C GLY A 27 21.12 -3.20 0.04
N PRO A 28 21.27 -2.65 -1.18
CA PRO A 28 20.79 -1.31 -1.49
C PRO A 28 19.26 -1.23 -1.31
N LEU A 29 18.79 -0.13 -0.70
CA LEU A 29 17.38 0.08 -0.40
C LEU A 29 16.53 -0.04 -1.68
N PRO A 30 15.61 -1.02 -1.76
CA PRO A 30 14.69 -1.14 -2.89
C PRO A 30 13.76 0.07 -2.95
N LYS A 31 13.08 0.26 -4.08
CA LYS A 31 12.05 1.31 -4.15
C LYS A 31 10.95 1.02 -3.14
N ARG A 32 10.48 2.05 -2.45
CA ARG A 32 9.38 1.99 -1.47
C ARG A 32 8.17 1.19 -1.99
N MET A 33 7.77 1.41 -3.24
CA MET A 33 6.63 0.71 -3.84
C MET A 33 6.86 -0.80 -3.99
N ASP A 34 8.10 -1.22 -4.27
CA ASP A 34 8.44 -2.64 -4.40
C ASP A 34 8.39 -3.34 -3.04
N ILE A 35 8.89 -2.66 -1.98
CA ILE A 35 8.82 -3.15 -0.60
C ILE A 35 7.36 -3.29 -0.16
N LEU A 36 6.55 -2.25 -0.35
CA LEU A 36 5.12 -2.28 -0.02
C LEU A 36 4.40 -3.40 -0.76
N ARG A 37 4.65 -3.59 -2.06
CA ARG A 37 4.04 -4.67 -2.84
C ARG A 37 4.39 -6.05 -2.30
N LYS A 38 5.64 -6.27 -1.90
CA LYS A 38 6.08 -7.54 -1.29
C LYS A 38 5.39 -7.77 0.06
N LEU A 39 5.34 -6.75 0.92
CA LEU A 39 4.64 -6.81 2.20
C LEU A 39 3.16 -7.12 2.01
N PHE A 40 2.47 -6.45 1.09
CA PHE A 40 1.05 -6.75 0.82
C PHE A 40 0.84 -8.18 0.38
N LYS A 41 1.70 -8.68 -0.51
CA LYS A 41 1.62 -10.07 -0.95
C LYS A 41 1.82 -11.03 0.22
N PHE A 42 2.83 -10.77 1.07
CA PHE A 42 3.10 -11.57 2.25
C PHE A 42 1.90 -11.64 3.21
N TYR A 43 1.26 -10.53 3.53
CA TYR A 43 0.08 -10.52 4.42
C TYR A 43 -1.14 -11.16 3.77
N THR A 44 -1.38 -10.93 2.48
CA THR A 44 -2.50 -11.54 1.75
C THR A 44 -2.33 -13.06 1.65
N ASP A 45 -1.11 -13.54 1.43
CA ASP A 45 -0.79 -14.97 1.36
C ASP A 45 -1.00 -15.69 2.71
N ARG A 46 -1.03 -14.95 3.83
CA ARG A 46 -1.32 -15.46 5.19
C ARG A 46 -2.81 -15.38 5.57
N GLU A 47 -3.69 -15.13 4.60
CA GLU A 47 -5.13 -14.89 4.81
C GLU A 47 -5.44 -13.73 5.76
N GLU A 48 -4.48 -12.83 6.00
CA GLU A 48 -4.77 -11.61 6.72
C GLU A 48 -5.47 -10.62 5.80
N ASN A 49 -6.69 -10.22 6.17
CA ASN A 49 -7.42 -9.20 5.43
C ASN A 49 -6.63 -7.89 5.45
N VAL A 50 -6.44 -7.31 4.27
CA VAL A 50 -5.84 -5.98 4.09
C VAL A 50 -6.96 -4.98 3.91
N ASP A 51 -7.13 -4.10 4.90
CA ASP A 51 -8.16 -3.08 4.91
C ASP A 51 -7.60 -1.76 4.37
N ALA A 52 -8.28 -1.18 3.39
CA ALA A 52 -7.97 0.13 2.85
C ALA A 52 -9.02 1.16 3.25
N CYS A 53 -8.56 2.33 3.70
CA CYS A 53 -9.41 3.46 4.05
C CYS A 53 -8.89 4.74 3.40
N GLY A 54 -9.79 5.68 3.11
CA GLY A 54 -9.44 6.96 2.51
C GLY A 54 -10.66 7.75 2.06
N ILE A 55 -10.39 8.90 1.45
CA ILE A 55 -11.40 9.74 0.79
C ILE A 55 -11.61 9.22 -0.62
N LEU A 56 -12.85 8.86 -0.96
CA LEU A 56 -13.21 8.43 -2.30
C LEU A 56 -13.21 9.62 -3.26
N SER A 57 -12.38 9.55 -4.30
CA SER A 57 -12.36 10.50 -5.42
C SER A 57 -12.84 9.80 -6.67
N ILE A 58 -14.06 10.12 -7.10
CA ILE A 58 -14.68 9.59 -8.33
C ILE A 58 -14.23 10.44 -9.53
N LEU A 59 -13.86 9.77 -10.62
CA LEU A 59 -13.49 10.39 -11.89
C LEU A 59 -14.68 10.42 -12.85
N ASN A 60 -14.58 11.24 -13.91
CA ASN A 60 -15.67 11.44 -14.88
C ASN A 60 -16.15 10.15 -15.56
N ASP A 61 -15.27 9.15 -15.66
CA ASP A 61 -15.56 7.85 -16.27
C ASP A 61 -16.27 6.87 -15.32
N GLY A 62 -16.62 7.29 -14.10
CA GLY A 62 -17.42 6.52 -13.15
C GLY A 62 -16.64 5.53 -12.27
N TYR A 63 -15.33 5.35 -12.48
CA TYR A 63 -14.46 4.69 -11.51
C TYR A 63 -13.81 5.71 -10.56
N GLY A 64 -13.26 5.23 -9.45
CA GLY A 64 -12.66 6.11 -8.44
C GLY A 64 -11.43 5.54 -7.77
N PHE A 65 -10.88 6.32 -6.85
CA PHE A 65 -9.77 5.92 -6.00
C PHE A 65 -10.02 6.33 -4.55
N LEU A 66 -9.69 5.45 -3.60
CA LEU A 66 -9.53 5.83 -2.19
C LEU A 66 -8.15 6.44 -2.01
N ARG A 67 -8.11 7.71 -1.61
CA ARG A 67 -6.88 8.47 -1.35
C ARG A 67 -6.71 8.72 0.14
N GLN A 68 -5.49 8.60 0.66
CA GLN A 68 -5.23 8.89 2.07
C GLN A 68 -5.08 10.38 2.36
N ASN A 69 -4.46 11.11 1.43
CA ASN A 69 -4.36 12.57 1.50
C ASN A 69 -5.21 13.17 0.38
N SER A 70 -6.03 14.16 0.73
CA SER A 70 -7.07 14.73 -0.14
C SER A 70 -6.55 15.36 -1.44
N ASP A 71 -5.25 15.68 -1.52
CA ASP A 71 -4.77 16.67 -2.49
C ASP A 71 -3.71 16.16 -3.47
N GLN A 72 -3.21 14.92 -3.32
CA GLN A 72 -2.17 14.38 -4.22
C GLN A 72 -2.54 12.99 -4.73
N ARG A 73 -2.40 12.80 -6.05
CA ARG A 73 -2.44 11.47 -6.69
C ARG A 73 -1.22 10.71 -6.20
N GLY A 74 -1.43 9.66 -5.42
CA GLY A 74 -0.37 8.86 -4.82
C GLY A 74 -0.20 7.52 -5.51
N ALA A 75 1.02 7.00 -5.54
CA ALA A 75 1.29 5.62 -6.00
C ALA A 75 0.68 4.53 -5.09
N GLY A 76 0.01 4.93 -3.99
CA GLY A 76 -0.68 4.06 -3.05
C GLY A 76 -2.22 4.18 -3.05
N ASP A 77 -2.79 4.90 -4.03
CA ASP A 77 -4.25 5.06 -4.15
C ASP A 77 -4.91 3.71 -4.48
N VAL A 78 -6.02 3.39 -3.82
CA VAL A 78 -6.74 2.12 -4.06
C VAL A 78 -7.83 2.32 -5.10
N TYR A 79 -7.76 1.56 -6.18
CA TYR A 79 -8.77 1.59 -7.23
C TYR A 79 -10.12 1.04 -6.74
N VAL A 80 -11.19 1.77 -7.07
CA VAL A 80 -12.59 1.39 -6.81
C VAL A 80 -13.31 1.36 -8.15
N SER A 81 -13.87 0.20 -8.48
CA SER A 81 -14.62 0.01 -9.73
C SER A 81 -15.99 0.68 -9.67
N GLN A 82 -16.60 0.95 -10.82
CA GLN A 82 -17.94 1.55 -10.90
C GLN A 82 -19.04 0.70 -10.21
N SER A 83 -18.87 -0.62 -10.13
CA SER A 83 -19.88 -1.56 -9.65
C SER A 83 -19.80 -1.87 -8.15
N GLN A 84 -18.82 -1.32 -7.44
CA GLN A 84 -18.69 -1.47 -5.98
C GLN A 84 -19.63 -0.50 -5.26
#